data_AF-A4U2E3-F1
#
_entry.id   AF-A4U2E3-F1
#
_cell.length_a   1.000
_cell.length_b   1.000
_cell.length_c   1.000
_cell.angle_alpha   90.00
_cell.angle_beta   90.00
_cell.angle_gamma   90.00
#
_symmetry.space_group_name_H-M   'P 1'
#
loop_
_entity.id
_entity.type
_entity.pdbx_description
1 polymer ?
#
loop_
_entity_poly.entity_id
_entity_poly.type
_entity_poly.pdbx_seq_one_letter_code
_entity_poly.pdbx_strand_id
1 'polypeptide(L)'
;MVYTAAMPINLACAVTDPIPAEIRPNPLDLHLGKRIRARRNAIGLSLEDLAQAMAVATETLLAMENGSQRVGPQLLHRLSIVLDVPFGYFFDGMPRELDADFPGTPFDDCDPVGDDMREALELVRAYLAISDEKKRQMVHQLARKLSENPSAE
;
A
#
# COMPACT_ATOMS: atom_id res chain seq x y z
N MET A 1 5.25 41.31 48.02
CA MET A 1 4.04 40.55 47.65
C MET A 1 4.22 40.17 46.19
N VAL A 2 4.47 38.89 45.94
CA VAL A 2 4.98 38.36 44.67
C VAL A 2 3.88 38.35 43.60
N TYR A 3 4.27 38.74 42.39
CA TYR A 3 3.52 38.62 41.15
C TYR A 3 3.38 37.14 40.78
N THR A 4 2.17 36.58 40.81
CA THR A 4 1.80 35.36 40.08
C THR A 4 0.28 35.24 39.98
N ALA A 5 -0.27 35.61 38.82
CA ALA A 5 -1.55 35.08 38.38
C ALA A 5 -1.54 35.04 36.84
N ALA A 6 -1.29 33.84 36.32
CA ALA A 6 -1.34 33.51 34.91
C ALA A 6 -2.75 33.81 34.35
N MET A 7 -2.79 34.41 33.16
CA MET A 7 -4.04 34.60 32.42
C MET A 7 -4.58 33.24 31.95
N PRO A 8 -5.90 33.02 31.96
CA PRO A 8 -6.49 31.84 31.35
C PRO A 8 -6.38 31.97 29.82
N ILE A 9 -5.79 30.97 29.18
CA ILE A 9 -5.86 30.80 27.73
C ILE A 9 -7.32 30.45 27.42
N ASN A 10 -8.09 31.43 26.97
CA ASN A 10 -9.42 31.23 26.43
C ASN A 10 -9.29 30.63 25.03
N LEU A 11 -9.12 29.29 24.95
CA LEU A 11 -9.11 28.55 23.69
C LEU A 11 -10.53 28.08 23.38
N ALA A 12 -11.38 29.01 22.97
CA ALA A 12 -12.59 28.70 22.23
C ALA A 12 -12.18 28.22 20.82
N CYS A 13 -11.74 26.97 20.72
CA CYS A 13 -11.62 26.29 19.43
C CYS A 13 -13.00 25.75 19.09
N ALA A 14 -13.66 26.37 18.11
CA ALA A 14 -14.86 25.84 17.50
C ALA A 14 -14.55 24.45 16.94
N VAL A 15 -14.90 23.41 17.69
CA VAL A 15 -15.03 22.07 17.16
C VAL A 15 -16.26 22.12 16.27
N THR A 16 -16.01 22.24 14.98
CA THR A 16 -16.98 21.99 13.93
C THR A 16 -17.50 20.57 14.13
N ASP A 17 -18.81 20.45 14.39
CA ASP A 17 -19.47 19.15 14.37
C ASP A 17 -19.18 18.48 13.00
N PRO A 18 -18.60 17.27 12.94
CA PRO A 18 -18.52 16.56 11.68
C PRO A 18 -19.94 16.15 11.28
N ILE A 19 -20.36 16.66 10.11
CA ILE A 19 -21.55 16.27 9.36
C ILE A 19 -21.64 14.73 9.35
N PRO A 20 -22.79 14.11 9.66
CA PRO A 20 -22.92 12.66 9.65
C PRO A 20 -22.81 12.18 8.20
N ALA A 21 -21.60 11.76 7.81
CA ALA A 21 -21.40 10.99 6.60
C ALA A 21 -22.26 9.74 6.72
N GLU A 22 -23.16 9.54 5.76
CA GLU A 22 -23.91 8.31 5.62
C GLU A 22 -22.98 7.12 5.88
N ILE A 23 -23.34 6.24 6.80
CA ILE A 23 -22.51 5.11 7.24
C ILE A 23 -22.53 4.04 6.14
N ARG A 24 -22.01 4.39 4.96
CA ARG A 24 -21.67 3.44 3.93
C ARG A 24 -20.22 3.04 4.18
N PRO A 25 -19.94 1.74 4.38
CA PRO A 25 -18.58 1.28 4.56
C PRO A 25 -17.78 1.71 3.34
N ASN A 26 -16.63 2.33 3.60
CA ASN A 26 -15.71 2.79 2.58
C ASN A 26 -15.34 1.59 1.68
N PRO A 27 -15.43 1.72 0.34
CA PRO A 27 -15.15 0.63 -0.59
C PRO A 27 -13.75 0.02 -0.41
N LEU A 28 -12.77 0.83 0.01
CA LEU A 28 -11.44 0.35 0.39
C LEU A 28 -11.52 -0.62 1.58
N ASP A 29 -12.16 -0.21 2.68
CA ASP A 29 -12.25 -1.03 3.89
C ASP A 29 -13.04 -2.34 3.64
N LEU A 30 -14.06 -2.30 2.78
CA LEU A 30 -14.77 -3.49 2.33
C LEU A 30 -13.87 -4.44 1.53
N HIS A 31 -13.00 -3.91 0.67
CA HIS A 31 -12.03 -4.71 -0.08
C HIS A 31 -10.99 -5.33 0.85
N LEU A 32 -10.40 -4.53 1.75
CA LEU A 32 -9.43 -4.99 2.75
C LEU A 32 -10.03 -6.13 3.58
N GLY A 33 -11.25 -5.97 4.09
CA GLY A 33 -11.96 -6.99 4.87
C GLY A 33 -12.13 -8.32 4.12
N LYS A 34 -12.51 -8.27 2.83
CA LYS A 34 -12.60 -9.45 1.97
C LYS A 34 -11.24 -10.15 1.80
N ARG A 35 -10.16 -9.41 1.58
CA ARG A 35 -8.79 -9.95 1.43
C ARG A 35 -8.30 -10.61 2.71
N ILE A 36 -8.52 -9.96 3.86
CA ILE A 36 -8.17 -10.50 5.19
C ILE A 36 -8.88 -11.83 5.42
N ARG A 37 -10.21 -11.86 5.25
CA ARG A 37 -11.02 -13.07 5.43
C ARG A 37 -10.61 -14.19 4.48
N ALA A 38 -10.38 -13.87 3.20
CA ALA A 38 -9.97 -14.84 2.19
C ALA A 38 -8.62 -15.49 2.55
N ARG A 39 -7.62 -14.68 2.92
CA ARG A 39 -6.30 -15.20 3.31
C ARG A 39 -6.37 -16.01 4.58
N ARG A 40 -7.06 -15.51 5.61
CA ARG A 40 -7.25 -16.22 6.89
C ARG A 40 -7.83 -17.62 6.66
N ASN A 41 -8.88 -17.72 5.85
CA ASN A 41 -9.49 -19.01 5.51
C ASN A 41 -8.55 -19.91 4.70
N ALA A 42 -7.78 -19.35 3.77
CA ALA A 42 -6.84 -20.11 2.95
C ALA A 42 -5.72 -20.78 3.77
N ILE A 43 -5.30 -20.16 4.88
CA ILE A 43 -4.30 -20.72 5.80
C ILE A 43 -4.93 -21.50 6.96
N GLY A 44 -6.26 -21.68 6.97
CA GLY A 44 -6.98 -22.45 7.98
C GLY A 44 -7.05 -21.82 9.37
N LEU A 45 -6.87 -20.49 9.46
CA LEU A 45 -6.77 -19.78 10.73
C LEU A 45 -8.16 -19.30 11.21
N SER A 46 -8.50 -19.52 12.48
CA SER A 46 -9.80 -19.09 12.99
C SER A 46 -9.84 -17.58 13.24
N LEU A 47 -11.04 -17.01 13.35
CA LEU A 47 -11.19 -15.59 13.66
C LEU A 47 -10.58 -15.24 15.03
N GLU A 48 -10.78 -16.12 16.02
CA GLU A 48 -10.25 -15.98 17.37
C GLU A 48 -8.72 -16.03 17.38
N ASP A 49 -8.12 -16.95 16.62
CA ASP A 49 -6.67 -17.06 16.49
C ASP A 49 -6.05 -15.81 15.85
N LEU A 50 -6.71 -15.25 14.81
CA LEU A 50 -6.23 -14.02 14.18
C LEU A 50 -6.35 -12.83 15.14
N ALA A 51 -7.47 -12.74 15.86
CA ALA A 51 -7.70 -11.66 16.83
C ALA A 51 -6.64 -11.70 17.95
N GLN A 52 -6.33 -12.91 18.45
CA GLN A 52 -5.30 -13.14 19.44
C GLN A 52 -3.90 -12.76 18.92
N ALA A 53 -3.53 -13.20 17.71
CA ALA A 53 -2.25 -12.85 17.08
C ALA A 53 -2.11 -11.33 16.84
N MET A 54 -3.22 -10.66 16.54
CA MET A 54 -3.30 -9.22 16.35
C MET A 54 -3.42 -8.42 17.66
N ALA A 55 -3.65 -9.10 18.79
CA ALA A 55 -3.96 -8.48 20.09
C ALA A 55 -5.11 -7.47 19.99
N VAL A 56 -6.18 -7.85 19.29
CA VAL A 56 -7.43 -7.08 19.14
C VAL A 56 -8.61 -7.93 19.56
N ALA A 57 -9.73 -7.30 19.90
CA ALA A 57 -10.96 -8.01 20.19
C ALA A 57 -11.52 -8.71 18.94
N THR A 58 -12.18 -9.87 19.12
CA THR A 58 -12.75 -10.65 18.02
C THR A 58 -13.85 -9.87 17.29
N GLU A 59 -14.63 -9.05 18.01
CA GLU A 59 -15.66 -8.19 17.40
C GLU A 59 -15.02 -7.12 16.50
N THR A 60 -13.91 -6.55 16.94
CA THR A 60 -13.12 -5.57 16.15
C THR A 60 -12.60 -6.21 14.88
N LEU A 61 -12.03 -7.42 14.97
CA LEU A 61 -11.56 -8.13 13.79
C LEU A 61 -12.71 -8.50 12.84
N LEU A 62 -13.86 -8.93 13.36
CA LEU A 62 -15.05 -9.20 12.56
C LEU A 62 -15.55 -7.93 11.86
N ALA A 63 -15.54 -6.79 12.55
CA ALA A 63 -15.90 -5.50 11.97
C ALA A 63 -14.94 -5.06 10.87
N MET A 64 -13.64 -5.37 11.00
CA MET A 64 -12.66 -5.16 9.93
C MET A 64 -12.90 -6.10 8.74
N GLU A 65 -13.16 -7.39 8.97
CA GLU A 65 -13.49 -8.35 7.89
C GLU A 65 -14.76 -7.96 7.12
N ASN A 66 -15.72 -7.33 7.81
CA ASN A 66 -16.95 -6.82 7.21
C ASN A 66 -16.80 -5.41 6.60
N GLY A 67 -15.66 -4.75 6.79
CA GLY A 67 -15.39 -3.39 6.30
C GLY A 67 -16.15 -2.28 7.03
N SER A 68 -16.82 -2.59 8.16
CA SER A 68 -17.53 -1.59 8.98
C SER A 68 -16.57 -0.83 9.90
N GLN A 69 -15.38 -1.39 10.18
CA GLN A 69 -14.32 -0.72 10.91
C GLN A 69 -13.11 -0.49 10.02
N ARG A 70 -12.61 0.75 10.04
CA ARG A 70 -11.42 1.17 9.30
C ARG A 70 -10.16 0.44 9.75
N VAL A 71 -9.37 -0.03 8.79
CA VAL A 71 -8.08 -0.67 9.05
C VAL A 71 -6.96 0.35 8.87
N GLY A 72 -6.30 0.72 9.97
CA GLY A 72 -5.18 1.65 9.92
C GLY A 72 -3.90 1.04 9.31
N PRO A 73 -2.96 1.84 8.78
CA PRO A 73 -1.73 1.34 8.14
C PRO A 73 -0.88 0.44 9.04
N GLN A 74 -0.80 0.76 10.34
CA GLN A 74 -0.07 -0.04 11.32
C GLN A 74 -0.69 -1.44 11.53
N LEU A 75 -2.02 -1.53 11.56
CA LEU A 75 -2.72 -2.82 11.66
C LEU A 75 -2.56 -3.62 10.37
N LEU A 76 -2.64 -2.95 9.21
CA LEU A 76 -2.46 -3.59 7.92
C LEU A 76 -1.06 -4.21 7.77
N HIS A 77 -0.02 -3.52 8.23
CA HIS A 77 1.35 -4.05 8.27
C HIS A 77 1.47 -5.25 9.23
N ARG A 78 0.82 -5.22 10.40
CA ARG A 78 0.81 -6.38 11.31
C ARG A 78 0.07 -7.57 10.69
N LEU A 79 -1.04 -7.32 10.00
CA LEU A 79 -1.79 -8.34 9.27
C LEU A 79 -0.95 -8.98 8.17
N SER A 80 -0.12 -8.22 7.44
CA SER A 80 0.75 -8.76 6.40
C SER A 80 1.74 -9.79 6.97
N ILE A 81 2.27 -9.51 8.16
CA ILE A 81 3.19 -10.42 8.87
C ILE A 81 2.45 -11.66 9.37
N VAL A 82 1.32 -11.49 10.06
CA VAL A 82 0.57 -12.61 10.66
C VAL A 82 -0.03 -13.54 9.60
N LEU A 83 -0.50 -12.98 8.48
CA LEU A 83 -1.09 -13.74 7.38
C LEU A 83 -0.06 -14.22 6.35
N ASP A 84 1.23 -13.92 6.57
CA ASP A 84 2.35 -14.25 5.68
C ASP A 84 2.06 -13.88 4.22
N VAL A 85 1.82 -12.57 3.99
CA VAL A 85 1.58 -12.00 2.66
C VAL A 85 2.36 -10.70 2.47
N PRO A 86 2.75 -10.36 1.23
CA PRO A 86 3.27 -9.03 0.92
C PRO A 86 2.25 -7.94 1.27
N PHE A 87 2.72 -6.75 1.67
CA PHE A 87 1.83 -5.62 2.01
C PHE A 87 0.84 -5.27 0.88
N GLY A 88 1.29 -5.35 -0.37
CA GLY A 88 0.46 -5.10 -1.56
C GLY A 88 -0.70 -6.08 -1.74
N TYR A 89 -0.65 -7.27 -1.12
CA TYR A 89 -1.70 -8.29 -1.22
C TYR A 89 -3.09 -7.76 -0.87
N PHE A 90 -3.20 -6.81 0.06
CA PHE A 90 -4.50 -6.30 0.49
C PHE A 90 -5.17 -5.38 -0.55
N PHE A 91 -4.45 -4.98 -1.60
CA PHE A 91 -4.93 -4.08 -2.65
C PHE A 91 -5.12 -4.79 -4.00
N ASP A 92 -4.75 -6.06 -4.13
CA ASP A 92 -4.88 -6.78 -5.40
C ASP A 92 -6.35 -6.88 -5.85
N GLY A 93 -6.63 -6.46 -7.09
CA GLY A 93 -7.96 -6.51 -7.68
C GLY A 93 -8.89 -5.41 -7.17
N MET A 94 -8.34 -4.34 -6.59
CA MET A 94 -9.08 -3.13 -6.30
C MET A 94 -9.47 -2.40 -7.61
N PRO A 95 -10.70 -1.90 -7.76
CA PRO A 95 -11.09 -1.12 -8.93
C PRO A 95 -10.28 0.18 -9.02
N ARG A 96 -9.67 0.44 -10.17
CA ARG A 96 -8.88 1.67 -10.47
C ARG A 96 -9.65 2.98 -10.25
N GLU A 97 -10.99 2.92 -10.18
CA GLU A 97 -11.85 4.07 -9.86
C GLU A 97 -11.62 4.61 -8.44
N LEU A 98 -11.09 3.80 -7.52
CA LEU A 98 -10.68 4.25 -6.17
C LEU A 98 -9.33 4.96 -6.16
N ASP A 99 -8.53 4.78 -7.21
CA ASP A 99 -7.26 5.47 -7.44
C ASP A 99 -7.45 6.80 -8.18
N ALA A 100 -8.67 7.13 -8.64
CA ALA A 100 -8.93 8.33 -9.44
C ALA A 100 -8.60 9.65 -8.70
N ASP A 101 -8.57 9.64 -7.36
CA ASP A 101 -8.19 10.80 -6.53
C ASP A 101 -6.67 10.88 -6.26
N PHE A 102 -5.91 9.83 -6.59
CA PHE A 102 -4.46 9.79 -6.50
C PHE A 102 -3.89 9.63 -7.91
N PRO A 103 -3.34 10.68 -8.56
CA PRO A 103 -2.64 10.51 -9.82
C PRO A 103 -1.60 9.42 -9.62
N GLY A 104 -1.76 8.32 -10.35
CA GLY A 104 -1.06 7.06 -10.10
C GLY A 104 0.44 7.26 -9.98
N THR A 105 1.09 6.40 -9.18
CA THR A 105 2.54 6.27 -9.29
C THR A 105 2.89 5.89 -10.73
N PRO A 106 4.03 6.35 -11.29
CA PRO A 106 4.45 6.06 -12.67
C PRO A 106 4.60 4.57 -13.04
N PHE A 107 4.31 3.66 -12.11
CA PHE A 107 4.44 2.22 -12.27
C PHE A 107 3.14 1.51 -12.68
N ASP A 108 1.97 2.18 -12.69
CA ASP A 108 0.67 1.51 -12.96
C ASP A 108 -0.01 1.90 -14.30
N ASP A 109 0.56 2.89 -15.00
CA ASP A 109 0.27 3.14 -16.44
C ASP A 109 1.07 2.22 -17.37
N CYS A 110 1.72 1.20 -16.82
CA CYS A 110 2.10 0.06 -17.64
C CYS A 110 0.83 -0.70 -18.02
N ASP A 111 0.30 -0.40 -19.20
CA ASP A 111 -0.32 -1.38 -20.07
C ASP A 111 0.32 -2.76 -19.85
N PRO A 112 -0.42 -3.88 -19.93
CA PRO A 112 0.11 -5.22 -19.70
C PRO A 112 1.22 -5.52 -20.72
N VAL A 113 2.43 -5.13 -20.35
CA VAL A 113 3.68 -5.25 -21.10
C VAL A 113 3.56 -4.75 -22.54
N GLY A 114 3.61 -3.43 -22.75
CA GLY A 114 4.02 -2.90 -24.05
C GLY A 114 5.35 -3.54 -24.49
N ASP A 115 5.55 -3.75 -25.80
CA ASP A 115 6.73 -4.45 -26.32
C ASP A 115 8.04 -3.88 -25.75
N ASP A 116 8.11 -2.56 -25.54
CA ASP A 116 9.24 -1.85 -24.93
C ASP A 116 9.55 -2.31 -23.49
N MET A 117 8.53 -2.57 -22.66
CA MET A 117 8.71 -3.06 -21.28
C MET A 117 9.10 -4.54 -21.28
N ARG A 118 8.60 -5.34 -22.23
CA ARG A 118 9.03 -6.73 -22.40
C ARG A 118 10.51 -6.77 -22.76
N GLU A 119 10.90 -5.98 -23.75
CA GLU A 119 12.27 -5.86 -24.21
C GLU A 119 13.20 -5.36 -23.09
N ALA A 120 12.78 -4.34 -22.35
CA ALA A 120 13.54 -3.83 -21.20
C ALA A 120 13.74 -4.90 -20.11
N LEU A 121 12.70 -5.68 -19.79
CA LEU A 121 12.80 -6.76 -18.81
C LEU A 121 13.68 -7.92 -19.30
N GLU A 122 13.63 -8.25 -20.59
CA GLU A 122 14.54 -9.23 -21.20
C GLU A 122 16.00 -8.76 -21.13
N LEU A 123 16.26 -7.49 -21.41
CA LEU A 123 17.58 -6.89 -21.28
C LEU A 123 18.09 -6.95 -19.83
N VAL A 124 17.25 -6.62 -18.84
CA VAL A 124 17.61 -6.70 -17.41
C VAL A 124 17.94 -8.14 -17.02
N ARG A 125 17.13 -9.12 -17.45
CA ARG A 125 17.39 -10.55 -17.18
C ARG A 125 18.70 -11.01 -17.81
N ALA A 126 18.94 -10.65 -19.07
CA ALA A 126 20.18 -10.98 -19.78
C ALA A 126 21.40 -10.34 -19.12
N TYR A 127 21.31 -9.07 -18.72
CA TYR A 127 22.37 -8.35 -18.01
C TYR A 127 22.75 -9.00 -16.67
N LEU A 128 21.75 -9.41 -15.88
CA LEU A 128 21.98 -10.08 -14.59
C LEU A 128 22.57 -11.49 -14.76
N ALA A 129 22.33 -12.17 -15.89
CA ALA A 129 22.89 -13.48 -16.18
C ALA A 129 24.39 -13.45 -16.58
N ILE A 130 24.95 -12.27 -16.90
CA ILE A 130 26.37 -12.14 -17.26
C ILE A 130 27.23 -12.31 -16.01
N SER A 131 27.97 -13.43 -15.94
CA SER A 131 28.90 -13.72 -14.83
C SER A 131 30.23 -12.95 -14.94
N ASP A 132 30.63 -12.58 -16.15
CA ASP A 132 31.88 -11.85 -16.40
C ASP A 132 31.69 -10.35 -16.15
N GLU A 133 32.31 -9.85 -15.08
CA GLU A 133 32.22 -8.45 -14.64
C GLU A 133 32.64 -7.47 -15.74
N LYS A 134 33.66 -7.78 -16.54
CA LYS A 134 34.12 -6.86 -17.58
C LYS A 134 33.08 -6.71 -18.68
N LYS A 135 32.43 -7.81 -19.08
CA LYS A 135 31.36 -7.78 -20.09
C LYS A 135 30.14 -7.02 -19.57
N ARG A 136 29.78 -7.22 -18.30
CA ARG A 136 28.69 -6.51 -17.66
C ARG A 136 28.95 -5.00 -17.62
N GLN A 137 30.15 -4.57 -17.26
CA GLN A 137 30.56 -3.16 -17.28
C GLN A 137 30.49 -2.56 -18.70
N MET A 138 30.89 -3.30 -19.73
CA MET A 138 30.80 -2.82 -21.12
C MET A 138 29.35 -2.58 -21.54
N VAL A 139 28.42 -3.49 -21.22
CA VAL A 139 26.99 -3.32 -21.51
C VAL A 139 26.43 -2.10 -20.79
N HIS A 140 26.78 -1.92 -19.51
CA HIS A 140 26.37 -0.74 -18.74
C HIS A 140 26.90 0.57 -19.34
N GLN A 141 28.18 0.61 -19.73
CA GLN A 141 28.77 1.78 -20.37
C GLN A 141 28.12 2.09 -21.73
N LEU A 142 27.79 1.06 -22.51
CA LEU A 142 27.09 1.23 -23.78
C LEU A 142 25.69 1.81 -23.57
N ALA A 143 24.89 1.23 -22.68
CA ALA A 143 23.55 1.71 -22.36
C ALA A 143 23.58 3.19 -21.92
N ARG A 144 24.53 3.55 -21.06
CA ARG A 144 24.74 4.93 -20.61
C ARG A 144 25.08 5.87 -21.76
N LYS A 145 26.04 5.51 -22.62
CA LYS A 145 26.43 6.34 -23.78
C LYS A 145 25.30 6.54 -24.77
N LEU A 146 24.44 5.53 -24.96
CA LEU A 146 23.28 5.63 -25.82
C LEU A 146 22.18 6.50 -25.18
N SER A 147 22.01 6.46 -23.86
CA SER A 147 21.05 7.34 -23.16
C SER A 147 21.47 8.82 -23.10
N GLU A 148 22.78 9.11 -23.14
CA GLU A 148 23.31 10.48 -23.08
C GLU A 148 23.19 11.21 -24.44
N ASN A 149 22.84 10.49 -25.52
CA ASN A 149 22.57 11.08 -26.84
C ASN A 149 21.08 10.89 -27.20
N PRO A 150 20.16 11.68 -26.61
CA PRO A 150 18.84 11.81 -27.20
C PRO A 150 19.04 12.44 -28.57
N SER A 151 18.57 11.75 -29.60
CA SER A 151 18.63 12.11 -31.02
C SER A 151 18.68 13.64 -31.23
N ALA A 152 19.80 14.14 -31.74
CA ALA A 152 19.84 15.45 -32.37
C ALA A 152 19.01 15.33 -33.66
N GLU A 153 17.77 15.82 -33.62
CA GLU A 153 17.07 16.29 -34.83
C GLU A 153 17.65 17.65 -35.25
#